data_AF-A0A2E7ZYR3-F1
#
_entry.id   AF-A0A2E7ZYR3-F1
#
_cell.length_a   1.000
_cell.length_b   1.000
_cell.length_c   1.000
_cell.angle_alpha   90.00
_cell.angle_beta   90.00
_cell.angle_gamma   90.00
#
_symmetry.space_group_name_H-M   'P 1'
#
loop_
_entity.id
_entity.type
_entity.pdbx_description
1 polymer ?
#
loop_
_entity_poly.entity_id
_entity_poly.type
_entity_poly.pdbx_seq_one_letter_code
_entity_poly.pdbx_strand_id
1 'polypeptide(L)'
;QVLFETLAKGSADSFALRNHGMKALLPEVFPTLAFSARYALKDNDYALALAEVAGVKAEGAELVARRLQETIDAGDGDDYFPVLSRLLS
;
A
#
# COMPACT_ATOMS: atom_id res chain seq x y z
N GLN A 1 -8.37 1.23 17.57
CA GLN A 1 -8.22 2.68 17.72
C GLN A 1 -7.01 3.08 18.58
N VAL A 2 -6.92 2.65 19.85
CA VAL A 2 -5.81 3.01 20.77
C VAL A 2 -4.42 2.71 20.19
N LEU A 3 -4.24 1.60 19.46
CA LEU A 3 -2.96 1.26 18.81
C LEU A 3 -2.49 2.36 17.84
N PHE A 4 -3.33 2.76 16.88
CA PHE A 4 -2.97 3.78 15.88
C PHE A 4 -2.72 5.14 16.52
N GLU A 5 -3.49 5.51 17.54
CA GLU A 5 -3.28 6.76 18.29
C GLU A 5 -1.96 6.76 19.05
N THR A 6 -1.55 5.62 19.60
CA THR A 6 -0.24 5.47 20.25
C THR A 6 0.89 5.56 19.22
N LEU A 7 0.76 4.87 18.08
CA LEU A 7 1.76 4.93 16.99
C LEU A 7 1.92 6.37 16.46
N ALA A 8 0.82 7.12 16.34
CA ALA A 8 0.83 8.52 15.90
C ALA A 8 1.47 9.50 16.89
N LYS A 9 1.75 9.07 18.13
CA LYS A 9 2.48 9.87 19.14
C LYS A 9 3.97 9.56 19.20
N GLY A 10 4.44 8.57 18.42
CA GLY A 10 5.83 8.14 18.39
C GLY A 10 6.44 8.21 16.99
N SER A 11 7.59 7.56 16.80
CA SER A 11 8.32 7.55 15.53
C SER A 11 7.60 6.85 14.37
N ALA A 12 6.47 6.19 14.64
CA ALA A 12 5.64 5.57 13.61
C ALA A 12 4.66 6.56 12.96
N ASP A 13 4.54 7.80 13.47
CA ASP A 13 3.66 8.79 12.87
C ASP A 13 4.11 9.14 11.45
N SER A 14 3.18 9.06 10.52
CA SER A 14 3.43 9.30 9.11
C SER A 14 2.15 9.64 8.38
N PHE A 15 2.29 10.27 7.21
CA PHE A 15 1.17 10.47 6.31
C PHE A 15 0.45 9.15 5.99
N ALA A 16 1.21 8.07 5.81
CA ALA A 16 0.70 6.74 5.53
C ALA A 16 -0.12 6.18 6.71
N LEU A 17 0.39 6.28 7.95
CA LEU A 17 -0.33 5.85 9.14
C LEU A 17 -1.67 6.60 9.29
N ARG A 18 -1.65 7.92 9.13
CA ARG A 18 -2.83 8.77 9.32
C ARG A 18 -3.88 8.60 8.22
N ASN A 19 -3.48 8.33 6.97
CA ASN A 19 -4.43 8.23 5.87
C ASN A 19 -4.78 6.79 5.52
N HIS A 20 -3.81 5.92 5.27
CA HIS A 20 -4.07 4.52 4.93
C HIS A 20 -4.51 3.75 6.19
N GLY A 21 -3.78 3.92 7.29
CA GLY A 21 -4.06 3.25 8.56
C GLY A 21 -5.41 3.67 9.18
N MET A 22 -5.54 4.94 9.55
CA MET A 22 -6.70 5.39 10.33
C MET A 22 -7.98 5.59 9.53
N LYS A 23 -7.89 5.95 8.24
CA LYS A 23 -9.09 6.26 7.43
C LYS A 23 -9.56 5.12 6.53
N ALA A 24 -8.74 4.09 6.29
CA ALA A 24 -9.10 2.95 5.45
C ALA A 24 -8.97 1.61 6.18
N LEU A 25 -7.78 1.27 6.69
CA LEU A 25 -7.55 -0.01 7.37
C LEU A 25 -8.41 -0.14 8.63
N LEU A 26 -8.39 0.87 9.51
CA LEU A 26 -9.12 0.83 10.78
C LEU A 26 -10.64 0.66 10.62
N PRO A 27 -11.33 1.37 9.72
CA PRO A 27 -12.75 1.13 9.45
C PRO A 27 -13.02 0.00 8.44
N GLU A 28 -11.98 -0.59 7.84
CA GLU A 28 -12.05 -1.59 6.77
C GLU A 28 -12.86 -1.12 5.54
N VAL A 29 -12.59 0.11 5.08
CA VAL A 29 -13.28 0.73 3.94
C VAL A 29 -12.27 1.08 2.85
N PHE A 30 -12.45 0.48 1.67
CA PHE A 30 -11.58 0.65 0.50
C PHE A 30 -12.41 1.10 -0.71
N PRO A 31 -12.58 2.41 -0.93
CA PRO A 31 -13.42 2.91 -2.02
C PRO A 31 -12.75 2.71 -3.40
N THR A 32 -13.55 2.39 -4.42
CA THR A 32 -13.09 2.15 -5.80
C THR A 32 -12.71 3.42 -6.58
N LEU A 33 -13.25 4.58 -6.21
CA LEU A 33 -12.95 5.88 -6.84
C LEU A 33 -11.73 6.58 -6.21
N ALA A 34 -10.79 5.80 -5.66
CA ALA A 34 -9.58 6.28 -5.03
C ALA A 34 -8.32 5.73 -5.74
N PHE A 35 -7.15 5.87 -5.11
CA PHE A 35 -5.88 5.38 -5.65
C PHE A 35 -5.82 3.85 -5.61
N SER A 36 -6.24 3.20 -6.69
CA SER A 36 -6.46 1.75 -6.73
C SER A 36 -5.20 0.91 -6.60
N ALA A 37 -5.35 -0.38 -6.26
CA ALA A 37 -4.23 -1.34 -6.24
C ALA A 37 -3.54 -1.47 -7.62
N ARG A 38 -4.30 -1.50 -8.73
CA ARG A 38 -3.73 -1.47 -10.10
C ARG A 38 -2.91 -0.21 -10.36
N TYR A 39 -3.42 0.94 -9.92
CA TYR A 39 -2.72 2.21 -10.14
C TYR A 39 -1.44 2.28 -9.30
N ALA A 40 -1.50 1.82 -8.04
CA ALA A 40 -0.34 1.71 -7.16
C ALA A 40 0.75 0.79 -7.74
N LEU A 41 0.36 -0.36 -8.31
CA LEU A 41 1.31 -1.28 -8.96
C LEU A 41 1.99 -0.59 -10.14
N LYS A 42 1.21 0.03 -11.03
CA LYS A 42 1.73 0.76 -12.19
C LYS A 42 2.74 1.85 -11.81
N ASP A 43 2.46 2.63 -10.75
CA ASP A 43 3.42 3.65 -10.27
C ASP A 43 4.67 3.02 -9.62
N ASN A 44 4.52 1.89 -8.92
CA ASN A 44 5.65 1.14 -8.35
C ASN A 44 6.53 0.52 -9.44
N ASP A 45 5.96 0.06 -10.55
CA ASP A 45 6.71 -0.46 -11.71
C ASP A 45 7.62 0.61 -12.33
N TYR A 46 7.18 1.87 -12.36
CA TYR A 46 8.07 2.97 -12.76
C TYR A 46 9.25 3.17 -11.81
N ALA A 47 9.04 3.01 -10.49
CA ALA A 47 10.12 3.08 -9.51
C ALA A 47 11.11 1.91 -9.67
N LEU A 48 10.61 0.69 -9.97
CA LEU A 48 11.44 -0.47 -10.27
C LEU A 48 12.26 -0.28 -11.55
N ALA A 49 11.65 0.21 -12.62
CA ALA A 49 12.35 0.51 -13.87
C ALA A 49 13.47 1.55 -13.68
N LEU A 50 13.22 2.58 -12.86
CA LEU A 50 14.25 3.56 -12.50
C LEU A 50 15.38 2.92 -11.68
N ALA A 51 15.05 2.05 -10.73
CA ALA A 51 16.03 1.35 -9.91
C ALA A 51 16.95 0.46 -10.77
N GLU A 52 16.40 -0.24 -11.77
CA GLU A 52 17.16 -1.03 -12.73
C GLU A 52 18.19 -0.18 -13.49
N VAL A 53 17.75 0.95 -14.07
CA VAL A 53 18.65 1.88 -14.79
C VAL A 53 19.72 2.47 -13.86
N ALA A 54 19.39 2.69 -12.59
CA ALA A 54 20.32 3.22 -11.59
C ALA A 54 21.24 2.14 -10.98
N GLY A 55 21.06 0.85 -11.30
CA GLY A 55 21.80 -0.24 -10.66
C GLY A 55 21.49 -0.41 -9.17
N VAL A 56 20.31 0.03 -8.72
CA VAL A 56 19.85 -0.04 -7.33
C VAL A 56 18.99 -1.28 -7.15
N LYS A 57 19.31 -2.10 -6.15
CA LYS A 57 18.44 -3.22 -5.74
C LYS A 57 17.31 -2.70 -4.85
N ALA A 58 16.08 -2.71 -5.36
CA ALA A 58 14.91 -2.14 -4.69
C ALA A 58 14.01 -3.22 -4.07
N GLU A 59 14.57 -4.06 -3.19
CA GLU A 59 13.87 -5.23 -2.61
C GLU A 59 12.51 -4.90 -1.98
N GLY A 60 12.38 -3.72 -1.37
CA GLY A 60 11.12 -3.24 -0.82
C GLY A 60 10.05 -2.99 -1.91
N ALA A 61 10.44 -2.39 -3.03
CA ALA A 61 9.55 -2.14 -4.16
C ALA A 61 9.18 -3.45 -4.89
N GLU A 62 10.10 -4.42 -4.95
CA GLU A 62 9.84 -5.76 -5.49
C GLU A 62 8.80 -6.50 -4.64
N LEU A 63 8.93 -6.43 -3.31
CA LEU A 63 7.93 -7.00 -2.40
C LEU A 63 6.57 -6.32 -2.58
N VAL A 64 6.54 -4.99 -2.66
CA VAL A 64 5.30 -4.22 -2.86
C VAL A 64 4.63 -4.61 -4.18
N ALA A 65 5.38 -4.69 -5.30
CA ALA A 65 4.84 -5.11 -6.59
C ALA A 65 4.15 -6.48 -6.49
N ARG A 66 4.83 -7.45 -5.87
CA ARG A 66 4.28 -8.80 -5.70
C ARG A 66 3.00 -8.81 -4.87
N ARG A 67 2.94 -8.07 -3.76
CA ARG A 67 1.73 -8.01 -2.92
C ARG A 67 0.58 -7.28 -3.60
N LEU A 68 0.86 -6.23 -4.37
CA LEU A 68 -0.16 -5.54 -5.16
C LEU A 68 -0.69 -6.44 -6.28
N GLN A 69 0.17 -7.23 -6.93
CA GLN A 69 -0.26 -8.21 -7.93
C GLN A 69 -1.17 -9.29 -7.29
N GLU A 70 -0.76 -9.86 -6.16
CA GLU A 70 -1.58 -10.83 -5.41
C GLU A 70 -2.95 -10.24 -5.01
N THR A 71 -3.00 -8.94 -4.67
CA THR A 71 -4.24 -8.22 -4.33
C THR A 71 -5.15 -8.06 -5.54
N ILE A 72 -4.56 -7.74 -6.69
CA ILE A 72 -5.29 -7.62 -7.96
C ILE A 72 -5.87 -8.98 -8.37
N ASP A 73 -5.08 -10.04 -8.24
CA ASP A 73 -5.48 -11.41 -8.59
C ASP A 73 -6.60 -11.93 -7.67
N ALA A 74 -6.66 -11.44 -6.42
CA ALA A 74 -7.74 -11.72 -5.48
C ALA A 74 -9.05 -10.98 -5.79
N GLY A 75 -9.08 -10.10 -6.79
CA GLY A 75 -10.27 -9.37 -7.22
C GLY A 75 -10.39 -7.93 -6.69
N ASP A 76 -9.46 -7.50 -5.84
CA ASP A 76 -9.49 -6.18 -5.19
C ASP A 76 -8.72 -5.10 -5.98
N GLY A 77 -8.52 -5.31 -7.29
CA GLY A 77 -7.65 -4.47 -8.11
C GLY A 77 -8.09 -3.01 -8.27
N ASP A 78 -9.39 -2.76 -8.18
CA ASP A 78 -9.98 -1.43 -8.36
C ASP A 78 -10.21 -0.71 -7.02
N ASP A 79 -10.08 -1.42 -5.90
CA ASP A 79 -10.20 -0.88 -4.55
C ASP A 79 -8.96 -0.07 -4.17
N TYR A 80 -9.15 0.90 -3.27
CA TYR A 80 -8.07 1.70 -2.71
C TYR A 80 -6.93 0.81 -2.20
N PHE A 81 -5.70 1.07 -2.65
CA PHE A 81 -4.56 0.15 -2.50
C PHE A 81 -4.30 -0.41 -1.09
N PRO A 82 -4.61 0.27 0.03
CA PRO A 82 -4.42 -0.33 1.36
C PRO A 82 -5.27 -1.59 1.59
N VAL A 83 -6.23 -1.91 0.70
CA VAL A 83 -6.96 -3.19 0.64
C VAL A 83 -6.03 -4.42 0.63
N LEU A 84 -4.77 -4.25 0.20
CA LEU A 84 -3.72 -5.28 0.31
C LEU A 84 -3.57 -5.85 1.73
N SER A 85 -4.00 -5.13 2.77
CA SER A 85 -4.00 -5.64 4.15
C SER A 85 -4.85 -6.91 4.33
N ARG A 86 -5.84 -7.15 3.46
CA ARG A 86 -6.63 -8.39 3.46
C ARG A 86 -5.79 -9.65 3.19
N LEU A 87 -4.67 -9.52 2.48
CA LEU A 87 -3.73 -10.63 2.26
C LEU A 87 -2.89 -10.98 3.50
N LEU A 88 -2.88 -10.11 4.50
CA LEU A 88 -2.07 -10.24 5.72
C LEU A 88 -2.89 -10.72 6.93
N SER A 89 -4.20 -10.85 6.74
CA SER A 89 -5.18 -11.25 7.76
C SER A 89 -5.47 -12.74 7.64
#